data_AF-A0A7X3G6B9-F1
#
_entry.id   AF-A0A7X3G6B9-F1
#
_cell.length_a   1.000
_cell.length_b   1.000
_cell.length_c   1.000
_cell.angle_alpha   90.00
_cell.angle_beta   90.00
_cell.angle_gamma   90.00
#
_symmetry.space_group_name_H-M   'P 1'
#
loop_
_entity.id
_entity.type
_entity.pdbx_description
1 polymer ?
#
loop_
_entity_poly.entity_id
_entity_poly.type
_entity_poly.pdbx_seq_one_letter_code
_entity_poly.pdbx_strand_id
1 'polypeptide(L)'
;MLALAGPSGAAVPRPASPRATPVDAQADARTRAEYTWLVQTWGRQTIAGQQDLTWNDSVDMARRVFDDTGKYPALMGFDFMNTWQKGDGSHQVDEAIAWARRGGLVTFCWHWRDPSAPAGTQGNFYAREPDARKNTAFTIPVRDGRLDVFSQAGRQIDADIDRVAVELGRLQAAGVTVLWRPLHEASGSNGDGWFWWGRKRADGVSNAEAYKLLYRHMFDRLVREHGLHNLIWVWNGQDAGWYPGDDVVDIAGYDVYDERDRKTYGSQIDTYRRMAAIGPVTKPVAMTENSYIPDPDHMRRDGARWLWFLTWNDGRAPAGTSDKDNFWTGDYYNNAAHKTKVYHHPDVITLDELPAFLKAPQ
;
A
#
# COMPACT_ATOMS: atom_id res chain seq x y z
N MET A 1 -1.14 -38.96 -31.04
CA MET A 1 -2.31 -38.42 -30.32
C MET A 1 -2.29 -38.97 -28.91
N LEU A 2 -1.76 -38.22 -27.94
CA LEU A 2 -2.03 -38.44 -26.53
C LEU A 2 -2.49 -37.09 -25.96
N ALA A 3 -3.77 -37.00 -25.64
CA ALA A 3 -4.36 -35.85 -24.97
C ALA A 3 -4.00 -35.93 -23.49
N LEU A 4 -3.30 -34.92 -22.99
CA LEU A 4 -3.14 -34.70 -21.55
C LEU A 4 -4.41 -34.01 -21.06
N ALA A 5 -5.17 -34.73 -20.24
CA ALA A 5 -6.30 -34.19 -19.51
C ALA A 5 -5.82 -33.05 -18.59
N GLY A 6 -6.42 -31.87 -18.73
CA GLY A 6 -6.17 -30.74 -17.83
C GLY A 6 -6.67 -31.06 -16.41
N PRO A 7 -6.02 -30.51 -15.36
CA PRO A 7 -6.47 -30.73 -14.01
C PRO A 7 -7.85 -30.08 -13.84
N SER A 8 -8.83 -30.93 -13.55
CA SER A 8 -10.16 -30.58 -13.08
C SER A 8 -10.04 -29.60 -11.90
N GLY A 9 -10.90 -28.58 -11.91
CA GLY A 9 -10.96 -27.52 -10.90
C GLY A 9 -10.92 -28.07 -9.47
N ALA A 10 -9.76 -27.96 -8.84
CA ALA A 10 -9.67 -28.07 -7.40
C ALA A 10 -10.36 -26.83 -6.82
N ALA A 11 -11.40 -27.06 -6.00
CA ALA A 11 -11.93 -26.02 -5.14
C ALA A 11 -10.77 -25.40 -4.36
N VAL A 12 -10.66 -24.08 -4.37
CA VAL A 12 -9.67 -23.34 -3.56
C VAL A 12 -9.87 -23.82 -2.11
N PRO A 13 -8.85 -24.42 -1.46
CA PRO A 13 -8.96 -24.81 -0.06
C PRO A 13 -9.43 -23.60 0.72
N ARG A 14 -10.48 -23.76 1.53
CA ARG A 14 -10.93 -22.69 2.43
C ARG A 14 -9.71 -22.29 3.27
N PRO A 15 -9.20 -21.06 3.16
CA PRO A 15 -8.00 -20.68 3.89
C PRO A 15 -8.23 -20.93 5.38
N ALA A 16 -7.18 -21.34 6.09
CA ALA A 16 -7.18 -21.23 7.54
C ALA A 16 -7.58 -19.80 7.90
N SER A 17 -8.36 -19.60 8.96
CA SER A 17 -8.74 -18.25 9.35
C SER A 17 -7.49 -17.40 9.59
N PRO A 18 -7.44 -16.14 9.11
CA PRO A 18 -6.38 -15.22 9.49
C PRO A 18 -6.26 -15.10 11.00
N ARG A 19 -5.13 -14.58 11.48
CA ARG A 19 -4.99 -14.23 12.90
C ARG A 19 -6.15 -13.34 13.33
N ALA A 20 -6.57 -13.52 14.57
CA ALA A 20 -7.63 -12.70 15.17
C ALA A 20 -7.11 -11.32 15.61
N THR A 21 -5.80 -11.12 15.70
CA THR A 21 -5.16 -9.88 16.16
C THR A 21 -4.02 -9.46 15.23
N PRO A 22 -3.66 -8.16 15.20
CA PRO A 22 -2.47 -7.68 14.52
C PRO A 22 -1.18 -8.36 15.02
N VAL A 23 -0.10 -8.25 14.25
CA VAL A 23 1.27 -8.67 14.59
C VAL A 23 1.78 -8.00 15.85
N ASP A 24 1.41 -6.73 16.05
CA ASP A 24 1.77 -6.00 17.25
C ASP A 24 0.89 -6.47 18.41
N ALA A 25 1.51 -7.21 19.32
CA ALA A 25 0.87 -7.69 20.54
C ALA A 25 0.44 -6.54 21.47
N GLN A 26 0.92 -5.31 21.27
CA GLN A 26 0.55 -4.10 22.00
C GLN A 26 -0.37 -3.16 21.22
N ALA A 27 -0.81 -3.55 20.01
CA ALA A 27 -1.75 -2.77 19.20
C ALA A 27 -2.91 -2.21 20.05
N ASP A 28 -3.25 -0.94 19.86
CA ASP A 28 -4.26 -0.28 20.65
C ASP A 28 -5.67 -0.86 20.38
N ALA A 29 -6.63 -0.56 21.26
CA ALA A 29 -7.97 -1.14 21.17
C ALA A 29 -8.71 -0.82 19.86
N ARG A 30 -8.50 0.39 19.31
CA ARG A 30 -9.12 0.83 18.05
C ARG A 30 -8.47 0.10 16.88
N THR A 31 -7.14 0.03 16.86
CA THR A 31 -6.37 -0.68 15.83
C THR A 31 -6.72 -2.17 15.79
N ARG A 32 -6.92 -2.81 16.94
CA ARG A 32 -7.44 -4.19 16.99
C ARG A 32 -8.87 -4.32 16.46
N ALA A 33 -9.74 -3.37 16.79
CA ALA A 33 -11.13 -3.38 16.32
C ALA A 33 -11.19 -3.20 14.80
N GLU A 34 -10.40 -2.27 14.26
CA GLU A 34 -10.26 -2.05 12.82
C GLU A 34 -9.69 -3.29 12.13
N TYR A 35 -8.59 -3.87 12.62
CA TYR A 35 -8.04 -5.11 12.08
C TYR A 35 -9.05 -6.26 12.08
N THR A 36 -9.78 -6.43 13.19
CA THR A 36 -10.83 -7.46 13.30
C THR A 36 -11.91 -7.25 12.24
N TRP A 37 -12.33 -6.01 12.03
CA TRP A 37 -13.31 -5.68 11.00
C TRP A 37 -12.75 -5.92 9.59
N LEU A 38 -11.50 -5.54 9.29
CA LEU A 38 -10.85 -5.84 8.01
C LEU A 38 -10.80 -7.35 7.73
N VAL A 39 -10.46 -8.17 8.73
CA VAL A 39 -10.47 -9.63 8.62
C VAL A 39 -11.88 -10.18 8.39
N GLN A 40 -12.91 -9.60 9.01
CA GLN A 40 -14.32 -9.99 8.82
C GLN A 40 -14.88 -9.57 7.46
N THR A 41 -14.43 -8.44 6.94
CA THR A 41 -14.77 -7.89 5.62
C THR A 41 -14.11 -8.71 4.51
N TRP A 42 -12.87 -9.15 4.71
CA TRP A 42 -12.12 -9.93 3.72
C TRP A 42 -12.87 -11.22 3.33
N GLY A 43 -12.99 -11.44 2.02
CA GLY A 43 -13.75 -12.57 1.48
C GLY A 43 -15.24 -12.29 1.24
N ARG A 44 -15.78 -11.19 1.79
CA ARG A 44 -17.21 -10.84 1.71
C ARG A 44 -17.47 -9.61 0.84
N GLN A 45 -16.74 -8.54 1.09
CA GLN A 45 -16.85 -7.26 0.40
C GLN A 45 -15.45 -6.71 0.13
N THR A 46 -15.36 -5.72 -0.74
CA THR A 46 -14.13 -4.96 -1.04
C THR A 46 -14.32 -3.52 -0.62
N ILE A 47 -13.27 -2.88 -0.12
CA ILE A 47 -13.29 -1.49 0.31
C ILE A 47 -12.86 -0.61 -0.87
N ALA A 48 -13.64 0.40 -1.21
CA ALA A 48 -13.28 1.35 -2.26
C ALA A 48 -12.19 2.31 -1.78
N GLY A 49 -11.09 2.39 -2.51
CA GLY A 49 -9.95 3.23 -2.16
C GLY A 49 -9.47 4.15 -3.29
N GLN A 50 -8.95 5.30 -2.89
CA GLN A 50 -8.35 6.30 -3.76
C GLN A 50 -7.05 6.85 -3.13
N GLN A 51 -5.98 6.91 -3.89
CA GLN A 51 -4.74 7.58 -3.50
C GLN A 51 -4.87 9.10 -3.70
N ASP A 52 -4.33 9.87 -2.76
CA ASP A 52 -4.23 11.32 -2.81
C ASP A 52 -2.94 11.81 -3.48
N LEU A 53 -2.84 13.11 -3.80
CA LEU A 53 -1.65 13.68 -4.45
C LEU A 53 -0.68 14.28 -3.46
N THR A 54 0.61 14.09 -3.72
CA THR A 54 1.68 14.80 -3.00
C THR A 54 2.25 15.99 -3.77
N TRP A 55 1.76 16.26 -4.98
CA TRP A 55 2.38 17.22 -5.90
C TRP A 55 1.48 18.41 -6.24
N ASN A 56 0.24 18.44 -5.73
CA ASN A 56 -0.71 19.53 -5.89
C ASN A 56 -1.85 19.44 -4.86
N ASP A 57 -1.73 20.14 -3.74
CA ASP A 57 -2.72 20.10 -2.63
C ASP A 57 -4.03 20.83 -2.98
N SER A 58 -4.08 21.54 -4.12
CA SER A 58 -5.33 22.16 -4.60
C SER A 58 -6.31 21.15 -5.20
N VAL A 59 -5.89 19.90 -5.40
CA VAL A 59 -6.72 18.84 -5.97
C VAL A 59 -7.21 17.90 -4.87
N ASP A 60 -8.52 17.87 -4.67
CA ASP A 60 -9.17 16.90 -3.77
C ASP A 60 -9.60 15.65 -4.55
N MET A 61 -8.82 14.56 -4.45
CA MET A 61 -9.15 13.30 -5.13
C MET A 61 -10.42 12.66 -4.59
N ALA A 62 -10.68 12.76 -3.29
CA ALA A 62 -11.90 12.21 -2.70
C ALA A 62 -13.13 12.94 -3.26
N ARG A 63 -13.04 14.26 -3.48
CA ARG A 63 -14.09 15.05 -4.11
C ARG A 63 -14.28 14.68 -5.57
N ARG A 64 -13.21 14.46 -6.35
CA ARG A 64 -13.32 13.98 -7.74
C ARG A 64 -14.08 12.66 -7.83
N VAL A 65 -13.80 11.73 -6.90
CA VAL A 65 -14.55 10.47 -6.82
C VAL A 65 -16.04 10.73 -6.55
N PHE A 66 -16.35 11.62 -5.61
CA PHE A 66 -17.72 11.97 -5.27
C PHE A 66 -18.45 12.67 -6.43
N ASP A 67 -17.79 13.59 -7.15
CA ASP A 67 -18.40 14.30 -8.27
C ASP A 67 -18.76 13.35 -9.43
N ASP A 68 -17.94 12.32 -9.67
CA ASP A 68 -18.17 11.33 -10.73
C ASP A 68 -19.18 10.22 -10.33
N THR A 69 -19.24 9.86 -9.04
CA THR A 69 -19.97 8.65 -8.60
C THR A 69 -21.11 8.92 -7.63
N GLY A 70 -21.15 10.09 -6.99
CA GLY A 70 -22.04 10.40 -5.86
C GLY A 70 -21.66 9.73 -4.54
N LYS A 71 -20.50 9.06 -4.48
CA LYS A 71 -20.00 8.34 -3.30
C LYS A 71 -18.56 8.74 -3.01
N TYR A 72 -18.18 8.79 -1.73
CA TYR A 72 -16.78 8.96 -1.35
C TYR A 72 -16.11 7.58 -1.22
N PRO A 73 -14.80 7.44 -1.55
CA PRO A 73 -14.07 6.22 -1.24
C PRO A 73 -14.12 5.95 0.27
N ALA A 74 -14.04 4.70 0.69
CA ALA A 74 -13.96 4.35 2.12
C ALA A 74 -12.53 4.49 2.65
N LEU A 75 -11.53 4.22 1.80
CA LEU A 75 -10.11 4.29 2.11
C LEU A 75 -9.44 5.43 1.33
N MET A 76 -8.68 6.27 2.03
CA MET A 76 -7.78 7.24 1.39
C MET A 76 -6.33 6.83 1.61
N GLY A 77 -5.55 6.90 0.54
CA GLY A 77 -4.11 6.67 0.55
C GLY A 77 -3.33 7.96 0.55
N PHE A 78 -2.34 8.05 1.44
CA PHE A 78 -1.46 9.19 1.63
C PHE A 78 0.00 8.74 1.56
N ASP A 79 0.94 9.69 1.49
CA ASP A 79 2.36 9.38 1.34
C ASP A 79 3.26 10.34 2.12
N PHE A 80 4.21 9.79 2.87
CA PHE A 80 5.20 10.56 3.63
C PHE A 80 6.31 11.20 2.77
N MET A 81 6.30 11.01 1.45
CA MET A 81 7.35 11.46 0.52
C MET A 81 7.74 12.95 0.68
N ASN A 82 6.76 13.82 0.94
CA ASN A 82 6.93 15.28 0.97
C ASN A 82 6.62 15.90 2.34
N THR A 83 6.38 15.11 3.39
CA THR A 83 5.94 15.62 4.70
C THR A 83 6.89 16.63 5.34
N TRP A 84 8.20 16.51 5.10
CA TRP A 84 9.20 17.46 5.62
C TRP A 84 9.72 18.45 4.56
N GLN A 85 9.02 18.58 3.45
CA GLN A 85 9.33 19.56 2.41
C GLN A 85 8.38 20.76 2.52
N LYS A 86 8.78 21.91 1.96
CA LYS A 86 7.88 23.06 1.83
C LYS A 86 7.05 22.89 0.57
N GLY A 87 5.72 23.02 0.68
CA GLY A 87 4.79 23.01 -0.45
C GLY A 87 3.87 21.79 -0.45
N ASP A 88 3.44 21.40 -1.64
CA ASP A 88 2.47 20.32 -1.83
C ASP A 88 2.94 18.98 -1.22
N GLY A 89 1.99 18.24 -0.65
CA GLY A 89 2.19 16.96 0.01
C GLY A 89 2.75 17.06 1.43
N SER A 90 2.96 18.28 1.96
CA SER A 90 3.44 18.47 3.34
C SER A 90 2.33 18.33 4.40
N HIS A 91 1.06 18.43 3.99
CA HIS A 91 -0.11 18.43 4.87
C HIS A 91 -0.85 17.08 4.96
N GLN A 92 -0.32 16.03 4.33
CA GLN A 92 -0.94 14.71 4.24
C GLN A 92 -1.34 14.09 5.60
N VAL A 93 -0.60 14.39 6.67
CA VAL A 93 -0.94 13.93 8.03
C VAL A 93 -2.21 14.61 8.55
N ASP A 94 -2.34 15.92 8.32
CA ASP A 94 -3.53 16.67 8.75
C ASP A 94 -4.76 16.26 7.92
N GLU A 95 -4.56 16.01 6.63
CA GLU A 95 -5.58 15.49 5.71
C GLU A 95 -6.05 14.09 6.12
N ALA A 96 -5.13 13.20 6.49
CA ALA A 96 -5.44 11.88 7.02
C ALA A 96 -6.23 11.94 8.34
N ILE A 97 -5.88 12.83 9.27
CA ILE A 97 -6.65 13.04 10.50
C ILE A 97 -8.06 13.55 10.17
N ALA A 98 -8.18 14.53 9.27
CA ALA A 98 -9.47 15.05 8.85
C ALA A 98 -10.34 13.96 8.20
N TRP A 99 -9.73 13.09 7.38
CA TRP A 99 -10.40 11.96 6.76
C TRP A 99 -10.87 10.91 7.77
N ALA A 100 -9.99 10.52 8.71
CA ALA A 100 -10.34 9.60 9.77
C ALA A 100 -11.46 10.13 10.67
N ARG A 101 -11.47 11.44 10.95
CA ARG A 101 -12.55 12.14 11.67
C ARG A 101 -13.86 12.18 10.91
N ARG A 102 -13.86 11.99 9.59
CA ARG A 102 -15.08 11.79 8.78
C ARG A 102 -15.60 10.35 8.82
N GLY A 103 -14.82 9.41 9.34
CA GLY A 103 -15.16 7.99 9.40
C GLY A 103 -14.38 7.12 8.43
N GLY A 104 -13.48 7.71 7.63
CA GLY A 104 -12.75 6.99 6.60
C GLY A 104 -11.51 6.26 7.11
N LEU A 105 -11.12 5.21 6.41
CA LEU A 105 -9.89 4.47 6.66
C LEU A 105 -8.68 5.21 6.07
N VAL A 106 -7.52 5.02 6.67
CA VAL A 106 -6.27 5.70 6.29
C VAL A 106 -5.19 4.66 5.96
N THR A 107 -4.62 4.74 4.76
CA THR A 107 -3.35 4.06 4.42
C THR A 107 -2.27 5.06 4.13
N PHE A 108 -1.05 4.77 4.59
CA PHE A 108 0.15 5.50 4.21
C PHE A 108 1.13 4.57 3.52
N CYS A 109 1.68 5.02 2.38
CA CYS A 109 2.94 4.52 1.87
C CYS A 109 4.06 5.55 2.13
N TRP A 110 5.27 5.22 1.67
CA TRP A 110 6.39 6.14 1.75
C TRP A 110 7.32 5.97 0.56
N HIS A 111 7.27 6.90 -0.39
CA HIS A 111 8.35 7.03 -1.37
C HIS A 111 9.59 7.63 -0.70
N TRP A 112 10.35 6.74 -0.04
CA TRP A 112 11.47 7.12 0.80
C TRP A 112 12.63 7.65 -0.05
N ARG A 113 12.81 8.96 -0.03
CA ARG A 113 13.93 9.64 -0.70
C ARG A 113 15.26 9.24 -0.08
N ASP A 114 16.32 9.25 -0.88
CA ASP A 114 17.70 8.92 -0.48
C ASP A 114 18.08 9.53 0.88
N PRO A 115 18.27 8.71 1.94
CA PRO A 115 18.60 9.19 3.28
C PRO A 115 19.95 9.94 3.34
N SER A 116 20.81 9.73 2.35
CA SER A 116 22.10 10.40 2.24
C SER A 116 22.06 11.74 1.49
N ALA A 117 20.90 12.12 0.95
CA ALA A 117 20.73 13.39 0.26
C ALA A 117 21.11 14.57 1.19
N PRO A 118 21.89 15.55 0.70
CA PRO A 118 22.23 16.73 1.48
C PRO A 118 20.97 17.46 1.98
N ALA A 119 21.05 18.02 3.19
CA ALA A 119 19.96 18.82 3.75
C ALA A 119 19.56 19.95 2.78
N GLY A 120 18.25 20.12 2.58
CA GLY A 120 17.70 21.11 1.65
C GLY A 120 17.67 20.66 0.18
N THR A 121 18.09 19.43 -0.13
CA THR A 121 17.93 18.84 -1.47
C THR A 121 16.79 17.82 -1.48
N GLN A 122 16.09 17.73 -2.61
CA GLN A 122 15.09 16.69 -2.81
C GLN A 122 15.80 15.42 -3.29
N GLY A 123 15.95 14.44 -2.40
CA GLY A 123 16.55 13.15 -2.75
C GLY A 123 15.70 12.36 -3.75
N ASN A 124 16.37 11.52 -4.52
CA ASN A 124 15.75 10.51 -5.38
C ASN A 124 15.38 9.27 -4.57
N PHE A 125 14.31 8.56 -4.94
CA PHE A 125 13.96 7.27 -4.34
C PHE A 125 14.15 6.09 -5.30
N TYR A 126 14.23 6.36 -6.61
CA TYR A 126 14.50 5.34 -7.60
C TYR A 126 15.95 4.86 -7.55
N ALA A 127 16.17 3.56 -7.64
CA ALA A 127 17.46 2.98 -8.01
C ALA A 127 17.58 2.74 -9.52
N ARG A 128 16.45 2.64 -10.23
CA ARG A 128 16.43 2.31 -11.66
C ARG A 128 15.25 2.95 -12.41
N GLU A 129 15.54 4.05 -13.05
CA GLU A 129 14.74 4.75 -14.06
C GLU A 129 15.54 4.90 -15.37
N PRO A 130 14.86 5.06 -16.53
CA PRO A 130 15.52 5.37 -17.80
C PRO A 130 16.36 6.65 -17.74
N ASP A 131 15.90 7.67 -17.01
CA ASP A 131 16.69 8.87 -16.74
C ASP A 131 17.58 8.66 -15.51
N ALA A 132 18.87 8.39 -15.75
CA ALA A 132 19.83 8.10 -14.69
C ALA A 132 19.95 9.21 -13.63
N ARG A 133 19.58 10.45 -13.93
CA ARG A 133 19.60 11.56 -12.96
C ARG A 133 18.52 11.42 -11.88
N LYS A 134 17.50 10.59 -12.12
CA LYS A 134 16.46 10.24 -11.14
C LYS A 134 16.88 9.08 -10.24
N ASN A 135 18.04 8.47 -10.48
CA ASN A 135 18.50 7.34 -9.69
C ASN A 135 19.37 7.79 -8.51
N THR A 136 19.19 7.14 -7.36
CA THR A 136 20.09 7.21 -6.21
C THR A 136 21.03 5.99 -6.20
N ALA A 137 22.24 6.21 -5.69
CA ALA A 137 23.21 5.16 -5.40
C ALA A 137 23.15 4.67 -3.93
N PHE A 138 22.17 5.10 -3.14
CA PHE A 138 22.00 4.67 -1.76
C PHE A 138 21.79 3.16 -1.68
N THR A 139 22.37 2.55 -0.66
CA THR A 139 22.39 1.10 -0.49
C THR A 139 22.16 0.77 0.98
N ILE A 140 21.26 -0.18 1.27
CA ILE A 140 21.05 -0.68 2.63
C ILE A 140 22.40 -1.17 3.18
N PRO A 141 22.92 -0.60 4.28
CA PRO A 141 24.20 -1.01 4.83
C PRO A 141 24.04 -2.31 5.61
N VAL A 142 24.75 -3.37 5.20
CA VAL A 142 24.69 -4.69 5.85
C VAL A 142 26.09 -5.08 6.30
N ARG A 143 26.22 -5.50 7.57
CA ARG A 143 27.45 -6.06 8.14
C ARG A 143 27.07 -7.27 8.98
N ASP A 144 27.81 -8.37 8.81
CA ASP A 144 27.64 -9.61 9.59
C ASP A 144 26.19 -10.14 9.63
N GLY A 145 25.49 -10.08 8.48
CA GLY A 145 24.10 -10.55 8.35
C GLY A 145 23.06 -9.66 9.05
N ARG A 146 23.41 -8.43 9.40
CA ARG A 146 22.52 -7.46 10.08
C ARG A 146 22.57 -6.09 9.40
N LEU A 147 21.52 -5.30 9.58
CA LEU A 147 21.55 -3.88 9.22
C LEU A 147 22.64 -3.18 10.05
N ASP A 148 23.59 -2.52 9.40
CA ASP A 148 24.68 -1.81 10.07
C ASP A 148 24.25 -0.40 10.47
N VAL A 149 23.52 -0.33 11.59
CA VAL A 149 23.01 0.92 12.20
C VAL A 149 24.14 1.87 12.66
N PHE A 150 25.36 1.35 12.83
CA PHE A 150 26.53 2.15 13.21
C PHE A 150 27.27 2.77 12.01
N SER A 151 26.92 2.40 10.78
CA SER A 151 27.40 3.12 9.59
C SER A 151 26.77 4.51 9.49
N GLN A 152 27.35 5.37 8.65
CA GLN A 152 26.72 6.64 8.30
C GLN A 152 25.34 6.43 7.65
N ALA A 153 25.23 5.49 6.70
CA ALA A 153 23.97 5.17 6.04
C ALA A 153 22.93 4.59 7.00
N GLY A 154 23.37 3.81 7.99
CA GLY A 154 22.50 3.25 9.03
C GLY A 154 21.90 4.34 9.92
N ARG A 155 22.72 5.28 10.37
CA ARG A 155 22.24 6.46 11.12
C ARG A 155 21.30 7.35 10.30
N GLN A 156 21.51 7.47 8.99
CA GLN A 156 20.62 8.21 8.10
C GLN A 156 19.26 7.50 7.96
N ILE A 157 19.28 6.18 7.83
CA ILE A 157 18.07 5.33 7.88
C ILE A 157 17.31 5.56 9.19
N ASP A 158 17.98 5.48 10.33
CA ASP A 158 17.37 5.67 11.65
C ASP A 158 16.77 7.08 11.79
N ALA A 159 17.50 8.12 11.36
CA ALA A 159 17.03 9.50 11.43
C ALA A 159 15.76 9.74 10.60
N ASP A 160 15.64 9.13 9.43
CA ASP A 160 14.43 9.25 8.61
C ASP A 160 13.26 8.43 9.18
N ILE A 161 13.51 7.22 9.69
CA ILE A 161 12.47 6.44 10.40
C ILE A 161 11.97 7.20 11.62
N ASP A 162 12.86 7.86 12.37
CA ASP A 162 12.48 8.66 13.54
C ASP A 162 11.60 9.85 13.17
N ARG A 163 11.84 10.46 11.99
CA ARG A 163 10.96 11.52 11.48
C ARG A 163 9.58 10.99 11.10
N VAL A 164 9.51 9.84 10.43
CA VAL A 164 8.23 9.15 10.15
C VAL A 164 7.52 8.82 11.47
N ALA A 165 8.27 8.37 12.49
CA ALA A 165 7.71 7.99 13.78
C ALA A 165 7.03 9.17 14.48
N VAL A 166 7.58 10.39 14.37
CA VAL A 166 6.93 11.60 14.89
C VAL A 166 5.56 11.82 14.24
N GLU A 167 5.46 11.67 12.92
CA GLU A 167 4.22 11.87 12.17
C GLU A 167 3.19 10.76 12.43
N LEU A 168 3.64 9.51 12.46
CA LEU A 168 2.80 8.38 12.89
C LEU A 168 2.34 8.54 14.35
N GLY A 169 3.17 9.12 15.21
CA GLY A 169 2.82 9.47 16.59
C GLY A 169 1.73 10.54 16.68
N ARG A 170 1.70 11.51 15.76
CA ARG A 170 0.59 12.49 15.64
C ARG A 170 -0.72 11.78 15.26
N LEU A 171 -0.67 10.84 14.32
CA LEU A 171 -1.82 10.01 13.95
C LEU A 171 -2.30 9.16 15.14
N GLN A 172 -1.38 8.54 15.89
CA GLN A 172 -1.70 7.77 17.10
C GLN A 172 -2.38 8.65 18.15
N ALA A 173 -1.83 9.83 18.42
CA ALA A 173 -2.40 10.78 19.38
C ALA A 173 -3.80 11.26 18.97
N ALA A 174 -4.08 11.34 17.66
CA ALA A 174 -5.39 11.64 17.10
C ALA A 174 -6.35 10.43 17.06
N GLY A 175 -5.92 9.25 17.55
CA GLY A 175 -6.73 8.04 17.52
C GLY A 175 -6.98 7.51 16.12
N VAL A 176 -6.02 7.65 15.21
CA VAL A 176 -6.06 7.17 13.83
C VAL A 176 -5.27 5.87 13.71
N THR A 177 -5.95 4.80 13.29
CA THR A 177 -5.28 3.56 12.84
C THR A 177 -4.76 3.77 11.42
N VAL A 178 -3.55 3.29 11.16
CA VAL A 178 -2.87 3.45 9.87
C VAL A 178 -2.60 2.09 9.26
N LEU A 179 -3.15 1.85 8.06
CA LEU A 179 -2.70 0.77 7.17
C LEU A 179 -1.34 1.17 6.61
N TRP A 180 -0.27 0.75 7.30
CA TRP A 180 1.09 1.17 7.04
C TRP A 180 1.75 0.26 5.99
N ARG A 181 2.01 0.81 4.80
CA ARG A 181 2.59 0.11 3.64
C ARG A 181 3.99 0.66 3.29
N PRO A 182 5.01 0.44 4.15
CA PRO A 182 6.35 0.90 3.87
C PRO A 182 7.07 0.00 2.87
N LEU A 183 8.12 0.55 2.24
CA LEU A 183 9.06 -0.21 1.41
C LEU A 183 8.35 -1.05 0.33
N HIS A 184 7.35 -0.47 -0.32
CA HIS A 184 6.53 -1.12 -1.35
C HIS A 184 7.33 -1.44 -2.61
N GLU A 185 6.88 -2.43 -3.36
CA GLU A 185 7.42 -2.84 -4.66
C GLU A 185 8.91 -3.20 -4.69
N ALA A 186 9.42 -3.71 -3.57
CA ALA A 186 10.85 -3.93 -3.39
C ALA A 186 11.46 -4.90 -4.42
N SER A 187 10.78 -6.00 -4.76
CA SER A 187 11.31 -6.96 -5.73
C SER A 187 11.32 -6.45 -7.16
N GLY A 188 10.51 -5.43 -7.45
CA GLY A 188 10.33 -4.85 -8.77
C GLY A 188 10.13 -5.91 -9.87
N SER A 189 10.96 -5.83 -10.92
CA SER A 189 10.89 -6.75 -12.06
C SER A 189 11.94 -7.84 -11.92
N ASN A 190 11.51 -9.07 -11.62
CA ASN A 190 12.37 -10.24 -11.49
C ASN A 190 13.52 -10.08 -10.48
N GLY A 191 13.26 -9.41 -9.33
CA GLY A 191 14.24 -9.20 -8.27
C GLY A 191 15.20 -8.03 -8.50
N ASP A 192 15.03 -7.29 -9.60
CA ASP A 192 15.71 -6.02 -9.85
C ASP A 192 14.73 -4.87 -9.56
N GLY A 193 14.73 -4.41 -8.30
CA GLY A 193 13.85 -3.37 -7.77
C GLY A 193 14.14 -2.00 -8.36
N TRP A 194 13.08 -1.23 -8.63
CA TRP A 194 13.19 0.15 -9.11
C TRP A 194 13.40 1.17 -7.99
N PHE A 195 13.12 0.83 -6.74
CA PHE A 195 13.40 1.66 -5.57
C PHE A 195 14.69 1.24 -4.86
N TRP A 196 15.33 2.17 -4.14
CA TRP A 196 16.63 1.89 -3.49
C TRP A 196 16.58 0.77 -2.44
N TRP A 197 15.43 0.56 -1.78
CA TRP A 197 15.25 -0.54 -0.83
C TRP A 197 15.12 -1.91 -1.51
N GLY A 198 14.93 -1.93 -2.83
CA GLY A 198 14.82 -3.11 -3.69
C GLY A 198 16.00 -3.35 -4.64
N ARG A 199 17.00 -2.46 -4.60
CA ARG A 199 18.01 -2.36 -5.66
C ARG A 199 18.86 -3.63 -5.82
N LYS A 200 19.41 -3.79 -7.02
CA LYS A 200 20.48 -4.75 -7.27
C LYS A 200 21.75 -4.39 -6.49
N ARG A 201 22.35 -5.43 -5.89
CA ARG A 201 23.56 -5.37 -5.08
C ARG A 201 24.70 -6.16 -5.71
N ALA A 202 25.94 -5.83 -5.32
CA ALA A 202 27.17 -6.49 -5.77
C ALA A 202 28.13 -6.82 -4.62
N ASP A 203 27.68 -6.66 -3.38
CA ASP A 203 28.49 -6.79 -2.15
C ASP A 203 28.34 -8.16 -1.46
N GLY A 204 27.79 -9.14 -2.18
CA GLY A 204 27.62 -10.52 -1.68
C GLY A 204 26.35 -10.74 -0.84
N VAL A 205 25.62 -9.69 -0.48
CA VAL A 205 24.31 -9.79 0.19
C VAL A 205 23.20 -9.81 -0.86
N SER A 206 22.24 -10.73 -0.73
CA SER A 206 21.11 -10.75 -1.66
C SER A 206 20.19 -9.53 -1.46
N ASN A 207 19.59 -9.01 -2.54
CA ASN A 207 18.67 -7.86 -2.46
C ASN A 207 17.51 -8.15 -1.49
N ALA A 208 16.95 -9.35 -1.57
CA ALA A 208 15.84 -9.79 -0.73
C ALA A 208 16.22 -9.87 0.75
N GLU A 209 17.43 -10.35 1.09
CA GLU A 209 17.89 -10.39 2.48
C GLU A 209 18.09 -8.98 3.06
N ALA A 210 18.74 -8.09 2.30
CA ALA A 210 18.89 -6.69 2.72
C ALA A 210 17.54 -6.00 2.94
N TYR A 211 16.57 -6.23 2.05
CA TYR A 211 15.20 -5.72 2.21
C TYR A 211 14.53 -6.24 3.50
N LYS A 212 14.60 -7.55 3.76
CA LYS A 212 14.00 -8.14 4.97
C LYS A 212 14.63 -7.58 6.24
N LEU A 213 15.95 -7.37 6.24
CA LEU A 213 16.66 -6.71 7.35
C LEU A 213 16.13 -5.30 7.59
N LEU A 214 15.96 -4.50 6.53
CA LEU A 214 15.42 -3.13 6.64
C LEU A 214 13.96 -3.12 7.09
N TYR A 215 13.11 -3.99 6.55
CA TYR A 215 11.69 -4.07 6.92
C TYR A 215 11.53 -4.40 8.41
N ARG A 216 12.25 -5.42 8.89
CA ARG A 216 12.22 -5.83 10.30
C ARG A 216 12.82 -4.79 11.23
N HIS A 217 13.87 -4.09 10.78
CA HIS A 217 14.44 -2.96 11.52
C HIS A 217 13.42 -1.82 11.67
N MET A 218 12.72 -1.45 10.60
CA MET A 218 11.66 -0.44 10.66
C MET A 218 10.52 -0.88 11.58
N PHE A 219 10.12 -2.15 11.53
CA PHE A 219 9.13 -2.71 12.46
C PHE A 219 9.56 -2.54 13.92
N ASP A 220 10.75 -3.02 14.26
CA ASP A 220 11.26 -2.96 15.64
C ASP A 220 11.41 -1.52 16.11
N ARG A 221 11.93 -0.62 15.27
CA ARG A 221 12.12 0.79 15.61
C ARG A 221 10.78 1.51 15.83
N LEU A 222 9.83 1.40 14.91
CA LEU A 222 8.52 2.06 15.05
C LEU A 222 7.69 1.49 16.20
N VAL A 223 7.61 0.16 16.32
CA VAL A 223 6.74 -0.49 17.31
C VAL A 223 7.38 -0.52 18.70
N ARG A 224 8.65 -0.94 18.81
CA ARG A 224 9.28 -1.18 20.12
C ARG A 224 10.02 0.04 20.67
N GLU A 225 10.70 0.81 19.83
CA GLU A 225 11.45 1.99 20.29
C GLU A 225 10.55 3.23 20.40
N HIS A 226 9.67 3.45 19.40
CA HIS A 226 8.77 4.62 19.37
C HIS A 226 7.37 4.38 19.97
N GLY A 227 7.02 3.14 20.30
CA GLY A 227 5.73 2.81 20.93
C GLY A 227 4.53 3.13 20.04
N LEU A 228 4.67 2.91 18.73
CA LEU A 228 3.58 3.08 17.77
C LEU A 228 2.78 1.78 17.66
N HIS A 229 1.60 1.81 18.25
CA HIS A 229 0.65 0.70 18.39
C HIS A 229 -0.63 0.94 17.57
N ASN A 230 -0.64 1.98 16.74
CA ASN A 230 -1.73 2.33 15.84
C ASN A 230 -1.54 1.84 14.39
N LEU A 231 -0.59 0.91 14.16
CA LEU A 231 -0.20 0.48 12.81
C LEU A 231 -0.71 -0.93 12.50
N ILE A 232 -1.29 -1.10 11.31
CA ILE A 232 -1.55 -2.39 10.67
C ILE A 232 -0.56 -2.53 9.51
N TRP A 233 0.33 -3.52 9.58
CA TRP A 233 1.47 -3.66 8.67
C TRP A 233 1.08 -4.33 7.36
N VAL A 234 1.15 -3.57 6.27
CA VAL A 234 0.85 -4.02 4.91
C VAL A 234 2.17 -4.28 4.19
N TRP A 235 2.45 -5.54 3.89
CA TRP A 235 3.59 -5.88 3.02
C TRP A 235 3.15 -5.88 1.57
N ASN A 236 3.78 -5.05 0.76
CA ASN A 236 3.63 -5.08 -0.68
C ASN A 236 4.86 -5.74 -1.33
N GLY A 237 4.65 -6.75 -2.16
CA GLY A 237 5.76 -7.39 -2.87
C GLY A 237 5.34 -8.33 -3.99
N GLN A 238 6.22 -8.46 -4.98
CA GLN A 238 5.96 -9.24 -6.20
C GLN A 238 6.45 -10.69 -6.12
N ASP A 239 7.28 -11.00 -5.12
CA ASP A 239 7.97 -12.28 -4.97
C ASP A 239 7.98 -12.74 -3.50
N ALA A 240 7.56 -13.98 -3.26
CA ALA A 240 7.55 -14.61 -1.93
C ALA A 240 8.94 -14.69 -1.28
N GLY A 241 10.01 -14.74 -2.09
CA GLY A 241 11.39 -14.69 -1.64
C GLY A 241 11.75 -13.41 -0.87
N TRP A 242 10.94 -12.35 -0.99
CA TRP A 242 11.12 -11.06 -0.31
C TRP A 242 10.27 -10.91 0.95
N TYR A 243 9.39 -11.87 1.25
CA TYR A 243 8.50 -11.80 2.41
C TYR A 243 9.28 -11.72 3.75
N PRO A 244 9.04 -10.70 4.60
CA PRO A 244 9.82 -10.47 5.82
C PRO A 244 9.41 -11.31 7.03
N GLY A 245 8.25 -11.99 6.95
CA GLY A 245 7.79 -12.95 7.95
C GLY A 245 6.38 -12.67 8.47
N ASP A 246 5.71 -13.72 8.96
CA ASP A 246 4.34 -13.62 9.50
C ASP A 246 4.27 -12.74 10.75
N ASP A 247 5.36 -12.64 11.51
CA ASP A 247 5.46 -11.92 12.77
C ASP A 247 5.58 -10.40 12.62
N VAL A 248 5.74 -9.89 11.39
CA VAL A 248 5.87 -8.45 11.11
C VAL A 248 4.93 -7.96 9.99
N VAL A 249 4.09 -8.83 9.43
CA VAL A 249 3.10 -8.48 8.40
C VAL A 249 1.68 -8.88 8.78
N ASP A 250 0.75 -7.94 8.71
CA ASP A 250 -0.69 -8.15 8.93
C ASP A 250 -1.46 -8.49 7.65
N ILE A 251 -1.18 -7.76 6.57
CA ILE A 251 -1.90 -7.81 5.29
C ILE A 251 -0.91 -7.95 4.15
N ALA A 252 -1.23 -8.81 3.18
CA ALA A 252 -0.45 -8.98 1.96
C ALA A 252 -1.01 -8.08 0.84
N GLY A 253 -0.16 -7.33 0.18
CA GLY A 253 -0.52 -6.32 -0.82
C GLY A 253 0.20 -6.51 -2.14
N TYR A 254 -0.43 -6.11 -3.24
CA TYR A 254 0.18 -6.06 -4.56
C TYR A 254 -0.36 -4.87 -5.35
N ASP A 255 0.52 -4.21 -6.10
CA ASP A 255 0.19 -3.07 -6.96
C ASP A 255 -0.02 -3.55 -8.40
N VAL A 256 -1.20 -3.29 -8.96
CA VAL A 256 -1.64 -3.86 -10.25
C VAL A 256 -1.82 -2.77 -11.31
N TYR A 257 -0.79 -2.65 -12.16
CA TYR A 257 -0.79 -1.79 -13.36
C TYR A 257 -0.76 -2.67 -14.63
N ASP A 258 -1.87 -3.35 -14.93
CA ASP A 258 -1.95 -4.30 -16.06
C ASP A 258 -2.43 -3.60 -17.35
N GLU A 259 -1.49 -3.04 -18.10
CA GLU A 259 -1.76 -2.40 -19.41
C GLU A 259 -2.45 -3.31 -20.43
N ARG A 260 -2.40 -4.63 -20.23
CA ARG A 260 -3.03 -5.61 -21.12
C ARG A 260 -4.51 -5.81 -20.83
N ASP A 261 -5.01 -5.37 -19.67
CA ASP A 261 -6.43 -5.50 -19.29
C ASP A 261 -7.33 -4.80 -20.31
N ARG A 262 -6.92 -3.63 -20.82
CA ARG A 262 -7.63 -2.87 -21.86
C ARG A 262 -9.13 -2.66 -21.56
N LYS A 263 -9.46 -2.34 -20.29
CA LYS A 263 -10.83 -2.13 -19.79
C LYS A 263 -11.70 -3.39 -19.83
N THR A 264 -11.09 -4.57 -19.70
CA THR A 264 -11.85 -5.80 -19.43
C THR A 264 -12.19 -5.93 -17.95
N TYR A 265 -11.54 -5.14 -17.09
CA TYR A 265 -11.77 -5.06 -15.64
C TYR A 265 -11.68 -6.45 -15.00
N GLY A 266 -10.64 -7.20 -15.40
CA GLY A 266 -10.39 -8.55 -14.94
C GLY A 266 -10.23 -8.62 -13.43
N SER A 267 -10.58 -9.76 -12.84
CA SER A 267 -10.51 -9.99 -11.39
C SER A 267 -9.09 -10.02 -10.82
N GLN A 268 -8.07 -10.12 -11.69
CA GLN A 268 -6.67 -10.28 -11.32
C GLN A 268 -6.43 -11.53 -10.45
N ILE A 269 -7.20 -12.60 -10.68
CA ILE A 269 -7.23 -13.82 -9.86
C ILE A 269 -5.87 -14.50 -9.69
N ASP A 270 -5.03 -14.54 -10.72
CA ASP A 270 -3.74 -15.21 -10.61
C ASP A 270 -2.80 -14.44 -9.67
N THR A 271 -2.84 -13.11 -9.73
CA THR A 271 -2.13 -12.25 -8.78
C THR A 271 -2.68 -12.42 -7.37
N TYR A 272 -4.00 -12.43 -7.22
CA TYR A 272 -4.64 -12.69 -5.93
C TYR A 272 -4.21 -14.04 -5.33
N ARG A 273 -4.22 -15.12 -6.12
CA ARG A 273 -3.82 -16.47 -5.67
C ARG A 273 -2.36 -16.52 -5.24
N ARG A 274 -1.45 -15.86 -5.96
CA ARG A 274 -0.04 -15.77 -5.57
C ARG A 274 0.10 -15.07 -4.22
N MET A 275 -0.60 -13.95 -4.03
CA MET A 275 -0.56 -13.21 -2.77
C MET A 275 -1.22 -13.96 -1.60
N ALA A 276 -2.33 -14.65 -1.84
CA ALA A 276 -3.00 -15.48 -0.84
C ALA A 276 -2.15 -16.68 -0.39
N ALA A 277 -1.14 -17.07 -1.18
CA ALA A 277 -0.20 -18.13 -0.86
C ALA A 277 1.11 -17.61 -0.20
N ILE A 278 1.20 -16.31 0.13
CA ILE A 278 2.38 -15.74 0.79
C ILE A 278 2.40 -16.13 2.27
N GLY A 279 3.50 -16.78 2.65
CA GLY A 279 3.73 -17.22 4.02
C GLY A 279 2.82 -18.38 4.43
N PRO A 280 3.14 -19.06 5.54
CA PRO A 280 2.34 -20.17 6.04
C PRO A 280 1.07 -19.72 6.78
N VAL A 281 1.00 -18.48 7.27
CA VAL A 281 -0.19 -17.94 7.96
C VAL A 281 -1.06 -17.18 6.97
N THR A 282 -2.33 -17.59 6.84
CA THR A 282 -3.32 -16.87 6.01
C THR A 282 -3.49 -15.42 6.47
N LYS A 283 -3.53 -14.49 5.51
CA LYS A 283 -3.73 -13.05 5.75
C LYS A 283 -4.72 -12.48 4.75
N PRO A 284 -5.40 -11.36 5.09
CA PRO A 284 -6.09 -10.58 4.10
C PRO A 284 -5.17 -10.17 2.96
N VAL A 285 -5.72 -10.11 1.76
CA VAL A 285 -5.00 -9.78 0.53
C VAL A 285 -5.63 -8.54 -0.09
N ALA A 286 -4.83 -7.50 -0.35
CA ALA A 286 -5.28 -6.22 -0.86
C ALA A 286 -4.62 -5.86 -2.19
N MET A 287 -5.37 -5.17 -3.06
CA MET A 287 -4.83 -4.54 -4.25
C MET A 287 -4.41 -3.13 -3.84
N THR A 288 -3.15 -3.00 -3.41
CA THR A 288 -2.66 -1.83 -2.66
C THR A 288 -2.47 -0.60 -3.51
N GLU A 289 -2.38 -0.77 -4.82
CA GLU A 289 -2.51 0.25 -5.85
C GLU A 289 -3.09 -0.41 -7.11
N ASN A 290 -3.81 0.36 -7.92
CA ASN A 290 -4.26 -0.11 -9.23
C ASN A 290 -4.46 1.01 -10.25
N SER A 291 -4.40 0.61 -11.51
CA SER A 291 -4.97 1.40 -12.61
C SER A 291 -6.44 1.04 -12.86
N TYR A 292 -6.69 -0.11 -13.49
CA TYR A 292 -8.03 -0.64 -13.71
C TYR A 292 -8.64 -1.15 -12.40
N ILE A 293 -9.83 -0.66 -12.04
CA ILE A 293 -10.56 -1.19 -10.89
C ILE A 293 -11.15 -2.54 -11.30
N PRO A 294 -10.86 -3.66 -10.61
CA PRO A 294 -11.41 -4.95 -10.96
C PRO A 294 -12.93 -4.93 -10.81
N ASP A 295 -13.65 -5.50 -11.77
CA ASP A 295 -15.12 -5.56 -11.71
C ASP A 295 -15.57 -6.45 -10.52
N PRO A 296 -16.43 -5.95 -9.62
CA PRO A 296 -16.91 -6.73 -8.48
C PRO A 296 -17.58 -8.05 -8.86
N ASP A 297 -18.28 -8.13 -9.99
CA ASP A 297 -18.88 -9.38 -10.48
C ASP A 297 -17.79 -10.36 -10.93
N HIS A 298 -16.72 -9.86 -11.57
CA HIS A 298 -15.58 -10.69 -11.96
C HIS A 298 -14.82 -11.20 -10.73
N MET A 299 -14.57 -10.33 -9.75
CA MET A 299 -13.98 -10.73 -8.46
C MET A 299 -14.84 -11.80 -7.78
N ARG A 300 -16.16 -11.60 -7.73
CA ARG A 300 -17.12 -12.53 -7.15
C ARG A 300 -17.06 -13.90 -7.82
N ARG A 301 -17.20 -13.93 -9.16
CA ARG A 301 -17.20 -15.12 -10.00
C ARG A 301 -15.89 -15.91 -9.91
N ASP A 302 -14.76 -15.23 -9.98
CA ASP A 302 -13.45 -15.89 -10.11
C ASP A 302 -12.83 -16.26 -8.75
N GLY A 303 -13.36 -15.69 -7.65
CA GLY A 303 -12.86 -15.92 -6.30
C GLY A 303 -11.73 -14.98 -5.87
N ALA A 304 -11.49 -13.88 -6.61
CA ALA A 304 -10.44 -12.91 -6.30
C ALA A 304 -10.94 -11.91 -5.25
N ARG A 305 -10.93 -12.32 -3.98
CA ARG A 305 -11.50 -11.55 -2.87
C ARG A 305 -10.51 -10.52 -2.33
N TRP A 306 -10.14 -9.55 -3.15
CA TRP A 306 -9.36 -8.40 -2.70
C TRP A 306 -10.07 -7.70 -1.54
N LEU A 307 -9.34 -7.37 -0.47
CA LEU A 307 -9.87 -6.65 0.69
C LEU A 307 -10.20 -5.20 0.34
N TRP A 308 -9.34 -4.57 -0.46
CA TRP A 308 -9.59 -3.26 -1.05
C TRP A 308 -8.93 -3.18 -2.42
N PHE A 309 -9.36 -2.19 -3.19
CA PHE A 309 -8.60 -1.60 -4.29
C PHE A 309 -8.21 -0.16 -3.88
N LEU A 310 -7.12 0.37 -4.41
CA LEU A 310 -6.68 1.75 -4.18
C LEU A 310 -6.24 2.34 -5.51
N THR A 311 -7.17 3.03 -6.19
CA THR A 311 -6.85 3.60 -7.51
C THR A 311 -5.80 4.69 -7.32
N TRP A 312 -4.75 4.68 -8.14
CA TRP A 312 -3.70 5.70 -8.04
C TRP A 312 -4.23 7.11 -8.30
N ASN A 313 -3.45 8.12 -7.96
CA ASN A 313 -3.85 9.51 -8.11
C ASN A 313 -3.74 9.99 -9.57
N ASP A 314 -4.42 11.09 -9.91
CA ASP A 314 -4.25 11.70 -11.22
C ASP A 314 -2.87 12.34 -11.37
N GLY A 315 -2.41 12.39 -12.62
CA GLY A 315 -1.19 13.07 -13.03
C GLY A 315 -1.45 14.50 -13.48
N ARG A 316 -0.53 15.02 -14.30
CA ARG A 316 -0.50 16.45 -14.67
C ARG A 316 -1.47 16.82 -15.80
N ALA A 317 -2.09 15.85 -16.46
CA ALA A 317 -3.04 16.12 -17.52
C ALA A 317 -4.31 16.79 -16.96
N PRO A 318 -4.97 17.71 -17.70
CA PRO A 318 -6.18 18.36 -17.21
C PRO A 318 -7.25 17.34 -16.80
N ALA A 319 -7.97 17.62 -15.71
CA ALA A 319 -9.04 16.75 -15.23
C ALA A 319 -10.07 16.45 -16.34
N GLY A 320 -10.48 15.19 -16.44
CA GLY A 320 -11.42 14.72 -17.47
C GLY A 320 -10.76 14.35 -18.81
N THR A 321 -9.47 14.64 -18.99
CA THR A 321 -8.72 14.19 -20.17
C THR A 321 -8.48 12.69 -20.08
N SER A 322 -8.76 11.96 -21.17
CA SER A 322 -8.38 10.55 -21.30
C SER A 322 -6.87 10.46 -21.55
N ASP A 323 -6.11 10.40 -20.47
CA ASP A 323 -4.64 10.33 -20.46
C ASP A 323 -4.19 9.19 -19.54
N LYS A 324 -3.12 8.49 -19.91
CA LYS A 324 -2.56 7.37 -19.13
C LYS A 324 -2.00 7.81 -17.77
N ASP A 325 -1.69 9.10 -17.63
CA ASP A 325 -1.21 9.66 -16.36
C ASP A 325 -2.39 10.02 -15.44
N ASN A 326 -3.63 10.05 -15.92
CA ASN A 326 -4.83 10.26 -15.10
C ASN A 326 -5.48 8.91 -14.76
N PHE A 327 -5.27 8.46 -13.52
CA PHE A 327 -5.74 7.15 -13.05
C PHE A 327 -7.22 7.15 -12.66
N TRP A 328 -7.73 8.29 -12.18
CA TRP A 328 -9.14 8.48 -11.85
C TRP A 328 -9.87 9.24 -12.94
N THR A 329 -9.52 10.50 -13.24
CA THR A 329 -10.32 11.32 -14.15
C THR A 329 -10.13 10.94 -15.62
N GLY A 330 -11.15 11.24 -16.44
CA GLY A 330 -11.20 10.77 -17.82
C GLY A 330 -11.50 9.28 -17.91
N ASP A 331 -11.27 8.71 -19.09
CA ASP A 331 -11.68 7.34 -19.42
C ASP A 331 -10.49 6.45 -19.84
N TYR A 332 -9.25 6.77 -19.45
CA TYR A 332 -8.10 5.96 -19.90
C TYR A 332 -8.11 4.56 -19.28
N TYR A 333 -8.26 4.45 -17.97
CA TYR A 333 -8.36 3.15 -17.28
C TYR A 333 -9.82 2.80 -16.96
N ASN A 334 -10.52 3.67 -16.23
CA ASN A 334 -11.87 3.41 -15.75
C ASN A 334 -12.83 4.39 -16.45
N ASN A 335 -13.78 3.88 -17.23
CA ASN A 335 -14.79 4.77 -17.83
C ASN A 335 -15.89 5.12 -16.82
N ALA A 336 -16.67 6.17 -17.11
CA ALA A 336 -17.75 6.62 -16.22
C ALA A 336 -18.72 5.50 -15.82
N ALA A 337 -19.17 4.67 -16.78
CA ALA A 337 -20.09 3.56 -16.50
C ALA A 337 -19.51 2.54 -15.52
N HIS A 338 -18.22 2.21 -15.65
CA HIS A 338 -17.52 1.30 -14.75
C HIS A 338 -17.37 1.90 -13.35
N LYS A 339 -16.94 3.17 -13.25
CA LYS A 339 -16.85 3.88 -11.96
C LYS A 339 -18.18 3.87 -11.22
N THR A 340 -19.27 4.24 -11.91
CA THR A 340 -20.62 4.19 -11.34
C THR A 340 -21.01 2.77 -10.95
N LYS A 341 -20.74 1.76 -11.79
CA LYS A 341 -21.04 0.37 -11.45
C LYS A 341 -20.33 -0.04 -10.16
N VAL A 342 -19.03 0.19 -10.04
CA VAL A 342 -18.23 -0.23 -8.88
C VAL A 342 -18.73 0.45 -7.61
N TYR A 343 -18.86 1.78 -7.61
CA TYR A 343 -19.20 2.54 -6.40
C TYR A 343 -20.65 2.38 -5.94
N HIS A 344 -21.52 1.77 -6.75
CA HIS A 344 -22.90 1.42 -6.37
C HIS A 344 -23.11 -0.09 -6.26
N HIS A 345 -22.05 -0.89 -6.34
CA HIS A 345 -22.13 -2.34 -6.23
C HIS A 345 -22.31 -2.78 -4.77
N PRO A 346 -23.22 -3.72 -4.44
CA PRO A 346 -23.50 -4.13 -3.05
C PRO A 346 -22.30 -4.79 -2.31
N ASP A 347 -21.28 -5.19 -3.06
CA ASP A 347 -20.04 -5.76 -2.50
C ASP A 347 -18.93 -4.74 -2.29
N VAL A 348 -19.16 -3.47 -2.63
CA VAL A 348 -18.16 -2.41 -2.54
C VAL A 348 -18.56 -1.48 -1.41
N ILE A 349 -17.70 -1.34 -0.40
CA ILE A 349 -17.93 -0.48 0.75
C ILE A 349 -17.42 0.93 0.42
N THR A 350 -18.31 1.91 0.46
CA THR A 350 -17.99 3.35 0.39
C THR A 350 -17.99 4.01 1.77
N LEU A 351 -17.56 5.28 1.87
CA LEU A 351 -17.43 5.98 3.16
C LEU A 351 -18.70 5.93 4.02
N ASP A 352 -19.87 6.07 3.39
CA ASP A 352 -21.18 6.08 4.07
C ASP A 352 -21.62 4.72 4.62
N GLU A 353 -20.92 3.64 4.24
CA GLU A 353 -21.19 2.28 4.71
C GLU A 353 -20.22 1.83 5.82
N LEU A 354 -19.20 2.64 6.14
CA LEU A 354 -18.24 2.30 7.18
C LEU A 354 -18.88 2.34 8.58
N PRO A 355 -18.58 1.35 9.45
CA PRO A 355 -19.04 1.34 10.83
C PRO A 355 -18.63 2.58 11.61
N ALA A 356 -19.57 3.12 12.41
CA ALA A 356 -19.33 4.33 13.20
C ALA A 356 -18.16 4.21 14.21
N PHE A 357 -17.82 2.99 14.67
CA PHE A 357 -16.71 2.79 15.61
C PHE A 357 -15.33 3.08 15.00
N LEU A 358 -15.21 3.04 13.66
CA LEU A 358 -13.96 3.36 12.95
C LEU A 358 -13.66 4.86 12.96
N LYS A 359 -14.67 5.71 13.16
CA LYS A 359 -14.51 7.17 13.13
C LYS A 359 -13.56 7.66 14.22
N ALA A 360 -12.53 8.40 13.81
CA ALA A 360 -11.57 8.97 14.75
C ALA A 360 -12.22 10.02 15.67
N PRO A 361 -11.72 10.18 16.91
CA PRO A 361 -12.20 11.22 17.82
C PRO A 361 -12.00 12.62 17.22
N GLN A 362 -12.90 13.55 17.58
CA GLN A 362 -12.78 14.96 17.21
C GLN A 362 -11.63 15.62 17.95
#